data_AF-A0A162SFC8-F1
#
_entry.id   AF-A0A162SFC8-F1
#
_cell.length_a   1.000
_cell.length_b   1.000
_cell.length_c   1.000
_cell.angle_alpha   90.00
_cell.angle_beta   90.00
_cell.angle_gamma   90.00
#
_symmetry.space_group_name_H-M   'P 1'
#
loop_
_entity.id
_entity.type
_entity.pdbx_description
1 polymer ?
#
loop_
_entity_poly.entity_id
_entity_poly.type
_entity_poly.pdbx_seq_one_letter_code
_entity_poly.pdbx_strand_id
1 'polypeptide(L)' 'MSFEIIVTSIIVMSAVYIFYKNIKKKSAGKCDCGSCSSHCSSYKKTP' A
#
# COMPACT_ATOMS: atom_id res chain seq x y z
N MET A 1 32.01 -8.29 -3.88
CA MET A 1 31.06 -8.90 -2.92
C MET A 1 30.29 -7.89 -2.06
N SER A 2 30.87 -6.76 -1.64
CA SER A 2 30.15 -5.82 -0.76
C SER A 2 29.05 -5.00 -1.45
N PHE A 3 29.22 -4.68 -2.73
CA PHE A 3 28.29 -3.82 -3.48
C PHE A 3 26.91 -4.45 -3.72
N GLU A 4 26.89 -5.75 -4.04
CA GLU A 4 25.65 -6.50 -4.31
C GLU A 4 24.73 -6.53 -3.07
N ILE A 5 25.32 -6.68 -1.89
CA ILE A 5 24.59 -6.67 -0.61
C ILE A 5 23.98 -5.28 -0.36
N ILE A 6 24.73 -4.21 -0.65
CA ILE A 6 24.26 -2.83 -0.47
C ILE A 6 23.07 -2.56 -1.40
N VAL A 7 23.19 -2.85 -2.69
CA VAL A 7 22.12 -2.63 -3.67
C VAL A 7 20.88 -3.44 -3.31
N THR A 8 21.05 -4.72 -2.97
CA THR A 8 19.94 -5.60 -2.60
C THR A 8 19.22 -5.09 -1.34
N SER A 9 19.97 -4.64 -0.33
CA SER A 9 19.38 -4.11 0.91
C SER A 9 18.55 -2.84 0.66
N ILE A 10 19.00 -1.94 -0.22
CA ILE A 10 18.27 -0.72 -0.57
C ILE A 10 16.94 -1.07 -1.26
N ILE A 11 16.95 -2.01 -2.19
CA ILE A 11 15.74 -2.44 -2.92
C ILE A 11 14.73 -3.05 -1.94
N VAL A 12 15.18 -3.98 -1.09
CA VAL A 12 14.31 -4.65 -0.10
C VAL A 12 13.73 -3.65 0.88
N MET A 13 14.55 -2.76 1.46
CA MET A 13 14.08 -1.72 2.38
C MET A 13 13.06 -0.78 1.72
N SER A 14 13.30 -0.38 0.48
CA SER A 14 12.39 0.48 -0.29
C SER A 14 11.05 -0.21 -0.56
N ALA A 15 11.07 -1.48 -0.97
CA ALA A 15 9.88 -2.27 -1.22
C ALA A 15 9.04 -2.44 0.05
N VAL A 16 9.67 -2.81 1.18
CA VAL A 16 9.01 -2.96 2.47
C VAL A 16 8.42 -1.62 2.94
N TYR A 17 9.17 -0.52 2.81
CA TYR A 17 8.68 0.81 3.17
C TYR A 17 7.44 1.22 2.36
N ILE A 18 7.48 1.04 1.03
CA ILE A 18 6.37 1.37 0.14
C ILE A 18 5.16 0.47 0.46
N PHE A 19 5.38 -0.83 0.64
CA PHE A 19 4.33 -1.79 0.99
C PHE A 19 3.66 -1.43 2.31
N TYR A 20 4.45 -1.17 3.37
CA TYR A 20 3.94 -0.79 4.68
C TYR A 20 3.19 0.54 4.65
N LYS A 21 3.71 1.53 3.91
CA LYS A 21 3.05 2.83 3.73
C LYS A 21 1.73 2.69 2.97
N ASN A 22 1.68 1.84 1.96
CA ASN A 22 0.47 1.56 1.19
C ASN A 22 -0.56 0.77 2.01
N ILE A 23 -0.15 -0.21 2.79
CA ILE A 23 -1.03 -0.92 3.74
C ILE A 23 -1.57 0.06 4.78
N LYS A 24 -0.73 0.89 5.39
CA LYS A 24 -1.17 1.87 6.38
C LYS A 24 -2.15 2.88 5.78
N LYS A 25 -1.92 3.34 4.54
CA LYS A 25 -2.87 4.19 3.82
C LYS A 25 -4.20 3.49 3.54
N LYS A 26 -4.16 2.23 3.10
CA LYS A 26 -5.36 1.40 2.86
C LYS A 26 -6.13 1.12 4.14
N SER A 27 -5.44 0.82 5.24
CA SER A 27 -6.04 0.55 6.56
C SER A 27 -6.59 1.81 7.25
N ALA A 28 -6.06 2.99 6.92
CA ALA A 28 -6.58 4.27 7.38
C ALA A 28 -7.83 4.74 6.59
N GLY A 29 -8.43 3.87 5.77
CA GLY A 29 -9.66 4.16 5.04
C GLY A 29 -9.49 5.08 3.83
N LYS A 30 -8.26 5.42 3.43
CA LYS A 30 -8.01 6.18 2.20
C LYS A 30 -8.03 5.20 1.01
N CYS A 31 -9.22 4.93 0.49
CA CYS A 31 -9.37 4.34 -0.84
C CYS A 31 -8.80 5.30 -1.89
N ASP A 32 -7.89 4.82 -2.74
CA ASP A 32 -7.43 5.49 -3.97
C ASP A 32 -8.53 5.49 -5.06
N CYS A 33 -9.79 5.56 -4.64
CA CYS A 33 -10.90 5.75 -5.56
C CYS A 33 -11.03 7.27 -5.75
N GLY A 34 -10.42 7.80 -6.82
CA GLY A 34 -10.54 9.21 -7.22
C GLY A 34 -11.98 9.69 -7.40
N SER A 35 -12.92 8.76 -7.45
CA SER A 35 -14.31 8.93 -7.05
C SER A 35 -14.70 7.65 -6.30
N CYS A 36 -14.95 7.73 -4.98
CA CYS A 36 -15.73 6.69 -4.28
C CYS A 36 -17.17 6.77 -4.80
N SER A 37 -17.36 6.42 -6.07
CA SER A 37 -18.67 6.25 -6.67
C SER A 37 -19.32 5.04 -5.98
N SER A 38 -20.64 5.07 -5.91
CA SER A 38 -21.57 4.13 -5.26
C SER A 38 -21.42 2.65 -5.65
N HIS A 39 -20.38 2.28 -6.41
CA HIS A 39 -20.01 0.94 -6.88
C HIS A 39 -18.88 0.29 -6.07
N CYS A 40 -18.43 0.89 -4.96
CA CYS A 40 -17.48 0.23 -4.07
C CYS A 40 -18.18 -0.94 -3.34
N SER A 41 -17.78 -2.18 -3.60
CA SER A 41 -18.43 -3.38 -3.04
C SER A 41 -18.42 -3.45 -1.51
N SER A 42 -17.59 -2.65 -0.85
CA SER A 42 -17.58 -2.45 0.61
C SER A 42 -18.66 -1.49 1.14
N TYR A 43 -19.47 -0.85 0.30
CA TYR A 43 -20.57 0.02 0.75
C TYR A 43 -21.87 -0.73 1.06
N LYS A 44 -21.85 -2.07 1.14
CA LYS A 44 -22.93 -2.79 1.81
C LYS A 44 -22.68 -2.82 3.32
N LYS A 45 -22.89 -1.66 3.96
CA LYS A 45 -23.56 -1.67 5.26
C LYS A 45 -25.06 -1.73 4.97
N THR A 46 -25.61 -2.92 5.09
CA THR A 46 -27.05 -3.18 5.14
C THR A 46 -27.25 -4.23 6.21
N PRO A 47 -28.31 -4.18 7.03
CA PRO A 47 -29.10 -3.05 7.55
C PRO A 47 -28.57 -2.53 8.89
#